data_AF-A0A354ZHU0-F1
#
_entry.id   AF-A0A354ZHU0-F1
#
_cell.length_a   1.000
_cell.length_b   1.000
_cell.length_c   1.000
_cell.angle_alpha   90.00
_cell.angle_beta   90.00
_cell.angle_gamma   90.00
#
_symmetry.space_group_name_H-M   'P 1'
#
loop_
_entity.id
_entity.type
_entity.pdbx_description
1 polymer ?
#
loop_
_entity_poly.entity_id
_entity_poly.type
_entity_poly.pdbx_seq_one_letter_code
_entity_poly.pdbx_strand_id
1 'polypeptide(L)'
;MVLGIDVIVGGHSHTALAQPKVIGETLIVQAGEWAEYVGVLDVSVAGGKLASFRGELVKMTAEMPGPAPDDPIAVMTASYKAARVHTRSTNLTNLITDAVREFSGADVVMINDFMAAGDMQ
;
A
#
# COMPACT_ATOMS: atom_id res chain seq x y z
N MET A 1 -19.55 -15.58 -4.73
CA MET A 1 -18.80 -14.97 -3.60
C MET A 1 -18.03 -16.08 -2.90
N VAL A 2 -16.82 -15.79 -2.42
CA VAL A 2 -16.08 -16.71 -1.57
C VAL A 2 -16.46 -16.41 -0.13
N LEU A 3 -16.92 -17.43 0.61
CA LEU A 3 -17.31 -17.29 2.01
C LEU A 3 -16.06 -17.16 2.89
N GLY A 4 -16.11 -16.29 3.91
CA GLY A 4 -15.05 -16.11 4.89
C GLY A 4 -13.98 -15.07 4.55
N ILE A 5 -14.19 -14.24 3.52
CA ILE A 5 -13.31 -13.10 3.23
C ILE A 5 -14.04 -11.81 3.63
N ASP A 6 -13.57 -11.17 4.70
CA ASP A 6 -14.12 -9.90 5.18
C ASP A 6 -13.61 -8.69 4.39
N VAL A 7 -12.35 -8.73 3.93
CA VAL A 7 -11.69 -7.61 3.23
C VAL A 7 -10.87 -8.11 2.04
N ILE A 8 -11.00 -7.42 0.91
CA ILE A 8 -10.15 -7.55 -0.27
C ILE A 8 -9.43 -6.21 -0.52
N VAL A 9 -8.10 -6.24 -0.45
CA VAL A 9 -7.25 -5.16 -0.93
C VAL A 9 -6.94 -5.43 -2.41
N GLY A 10 -7.63 -4.72 -3.29
CA GLY A 10 -7.56 -4.91 -4.74
C GLY A 10 -6.28 -4.38 -5.38
N GLY A 11 -6.08 -4.73 -6.64
CA GLY A 11 -4.97 -4.30 -7.48
C GLY A 11 -5.21 -4.58 -8.95
N HIS A 12 -4.18 -4.46 -9.78
CA HIS A 12 -4.14 -4.79 -11.22
C HIS A 12 -4.98 -3.89 -12.16
N SER A 13 -6.19 -3.50 -11.76
CA SER A 13 -7.06 -2.63 -12.58
C SER A 13 -6.71 -1.14 -12.49
N HIS A 14 -5.74 -0.78 -11.65
CA HIS A 14 -5.25 0.60 -11.45
C HIS A 14 -6.35 1.60 -11.05
N THR A 15 -7.49 1.11 -10.55
CA THR A 15 -8.64 1.94 -10.18
C THR A 15 -8.49 2.46 -8.76
N ALA A 16 -8.66 3.75 -8.52
CA ALA A 16 -8.82 4.28 -7.17
C ALA A 16 -10.30 4.18 -6.76
N LEU A 17 -10.57 3.52 -5.63
CA LEU A 17 -11.91 3.53 -5.02
C LEU A 17 -11.96 4.65 -3.99
N ALA A 18 -12.59 5.78 -4.35
CA ALA A 18 -12.69 6.95 -3.47
C ALA A 18 -13.34 6.65 -2.11
N GLN A 19 -14.17 5.61 -2.05
CA GLN A 19 -14.72 5.05 -0.83
C GLN A 19 -14.68 3.51 -0.92
N PRO A 20 -14.50 2.80 0.20
CA PRO A 20 -14.58 1.34 0.21
C PRO A 20 -15.92 0.85 -0.33
N LYS A 21 -15.88 -0.23 -1.12
CA LYS A 21 -17.08 -0.84 -1.71
C LYS A 21 -17.44 -2.12 -0.99
N VAL A 22 -18.69 -2.26 -0.55
CA VAL A 22 -19.19 -3.49 0.06
C VAL A 22 -19.92 -4.32 -0.98
N ILE A 23 -19.54 -5.59 -1.14
CA ILE A 23 -20.25 -6.56 -2.00
C ILE A 23 -20.58 -7.78 -1.15
N GLY A 24 -21.87 -7.97 -0.84
CA GLY A 24 -22.28 -8.96 0.15
C GLY A 24 -21.79 -8.58 1.54
N GLU A 25 -20.96 -9.44 2.15
CA GLU A 25 -20.29 -9.19 3.44
C GLU A 25 -18.83 -8.75 3.28
N THR A 26 -18.31 -8.70 2.05
CA THR A 26 -16.89 -8.41 1.79
C THR A 26 -16.68 -6.95 1.46
N LEU A 27 -15.76 -6.32 2.17
CA LEU A 27 -15.26 -4.98 1.91
C LEU A 27 -14.17 -5.01 0.83
N ILE A 28 -14.19 -4.08 -0.12
CA ILE A 28 -13.23 -3.97 -1.20
C ILE A 28 -12.64 -2.56 -1.21
N VAL A 29 -11.31 -2.47 -1.15
CA VAL A 29 -10.55 -1.21 -1.24
C VAL A 29 -9.53 -1.28 -2.36
N GLN A 30 -9.19 -0.14 -2.97
CA GLN A 30 -8.13 -0.06 -3.97
C GLN A 30 -7.57 1.36 -4.06
N ALA A 31 -6.24 1.48 -4.07
CA ALA A 31 -5.53 2.77 -3.95
C ALA A 31 -4.93 3.27 -5.28
N GLY A 32 -5.51 2.86 -6.43
CA GLY A 32 -5.04 3.31 -7.74
C GLY A 32 -3.72 2.69 -8.18
N GLU A 33 -2.86 3.50 -8.82
CA GLU A 33 -1.57 3.10 -9.37
C GLU A 33 -0.46 4.09 -9.01
N TRP A 34 0.78 3.67 -9.25
CA TRP A 34 2.01 4.47 -9.16
C TRP A 34 2.19 5.26 -7.86
N ALA A 35 1.70 4.69 -6.75
CA ALA A 35 1.68 5.35 -5.46
C ALA A 35 1.00 6.75 -5.49
N GLU A 36 0.05 6.99 -6.41
CA GLU A 36 -0.75 8.22 -6.43
C GLU A 36 -1.51 8.38 -5.11
N TYR A 37 -1.98 7.27 -4.53
CA TYR A 37 -2.62 7.24 -3.22
C TYR A 37 -2.02 6.16 -2.32
N VAL A 38 -1.99 6.45 -1.03
CA VAL A 38 -1.91 5.45 0.04
C VAL A 38 -3.33 5.19 0.54
N GLY A 39 -3.78 3.94 0.45
CA GLY A 39 -5.05 3.53 1.03
C GLY A 39 -4.89 3.24 2.52
N VAL A 40 -5.63 3.95 3.36
CA VAL A 40 -5.70 3.72 4.81
C VAL A 40 -7.05 3.09 5.12
N LEU A 41 -7.04 1.95 5.80
CA LEU A 41 -8.24 1.22 6.16
C LEU A 41 -8.18 0.83 7.64
N ASP A 42 -8.95 1.54 8.45
CA ASP A 42 -9.18 1.19 9.85
C ASP A 42 -10.28 0.15 9.93
N VAL A 43 -10.03 -0.94 10.64
CA VAL A 43 -11.00 -2.01 10.87
C VAL A 43 -11.12 -2.34 12.35
N SER A 44 -12.33 -2.62 12.80
CA SER A 44 -12.58 -3.19 14.11
C SER A 44 -13.06 -4.62 13.93
N VAL A 45 -12.44 -5.56 14.63
CA VAL A 45 -12.77 -7.00 14.55
C VAL A 45 -13.41 -7.44 15.86
N ALA A 46 -14.58 -8.08 15.77
CA ALA A 46 -15.29 -8.64 16.92
C ALA A 46 -15.77 -10.06 16.59
N GLY A 47 -15.55 -11.01 17.50
CA GLY A 47 -15.94 -12.41 17.29
C GLY A 47 -15.30 -13.07 16.07
N GLY A 48 -14.11 -12.60 15.65
CA GLY A 48 -13.40 -13.10 14.47
C GLY A 48 -13.95 -12.62 13.13
N LYS A 49 -14.82 -11.58 13.12
CA LYS A 49 -15.37 -10.96 11.91
C LYS A 49 -15.20 -9.44 11.93
N LEU A 50 -15.25 -8.83 10.74
CA LEU A 50 -15.28 -7.37 10.62
C LEU A 50 -16.55 -6.79 11.25
N ALA A 51 -16.40 -5.88 12.22
CA ALA A 51 -17.49 -5.23 12.93
C ALA A 51 -17.77 -3.80 12.42
N SER A 52 -16.72 -3.04 12.11
CA SER A 52 -16.81 -1.71 11.51
C SER A 52 -15.54 -1.36 10.75
N PHE A 53 -15.64 -0.42 9.81
CA PHE A 53 -14.48 0.07 9.07
C PHE A 53 -14.58 1.57 8.77
N ARG A 54 -13.42 2.19 8.52
CA ARG A 54 -13.27 3.51 7.90
C ARG A 54 -12.14 3.42 6.89
N GLY A 55 -12.40 3.84 5.65
CA GLY A 55 -11.38 3.84 4.60
C GLY A 55 -11.22 5.21 3.98
N GLU A 56 -9.98 5.58 3.70
CA GLU A 56 -9.63 6.81 2.99
C GLU A 56 -8.46 6.60 2.02
N LEU A 57 -8.35 7.53 1.07
CA LEU A 57 -7.22 7.61 0.17
C LEU A 57 -6.43 8.88 0.47
N VAL A 58 -5.18 8.72 0.87
CA VAL A 58 -4.25 9.82 1.09
C VAL A 58 -3.48 10.06 -0.20
N LYS A 59 -3.70 11.21 -0.84
CA LYS A 59 -3.01 11.56 -2.09
C LYS A 59 -1.54 11.85 -1.82
N MET A 60 -0.65 11.14 -2.49
CA MET A 60 0.78 11.39 -2.42
C MET A 60 1.12 12.66 -3.21
N THR A 61 1.88 13.56 -2.61
CA THR A 61 2.31 14.81 -3.25
C THR A 61 3.80 15.04 -3.02
N ALA A 62 4.43 15.84 -3.88
CA ALA A 62 5.85 16.18 -3.75
C ALA A 62 6.16 17.05 -2.50
N GLU A 63 5.13 17.59 -1.85
CA GLU A 63 5.23 18.45 -0.67
C GLU A 63 5.30 17.64 0.64
N MET A 64 5.00 16.34 0.58
CA MET A 64 5.11 15.47 1.75
C MET A 64 6.58 15.35 2.19
N PRO A 65 6.83 15.31 3.52
CA PRO A 65 8.19 15.22 4.03
C PRO A 65 8.84 13.92 3.55
N GLY A 66 10.00 14.06 2.93
CA GLY A 66 10.86 12.94 2.62
C GLY A 66 11.55 12.41 3.88
N PRO A 67 12.06 11.16 3.83
CA PRO A 67 12.88 10.62 4.91
C PRO A 67 14.14 11.48 5.12
N ALA A 68 14.64 11.54 6.36
CA ALA A 68 15.87 12.26 6.66
C ALA A 68 17.07 11.69 5.86
N PRO A 69 18.12 12.47 5.56
CA PRO A 69 19.23 11.98 4.73
C PRO A 69 19.96 10.75 5.30
N ASP A 70 20.02 10.62 6.62
CA ASP A 70 20.61 9.50 7.37
C ASP A 70 19.58 8.41 7.71
N ASP A 71 18.33 8.59 7.31
CA ASP A 71 17.27 7.60 7.46
C ASP A 71 17.63 6.32 6.68
N PRO A 72 17.52 5.14 7.30
CA PRO A 72 17.75 3.87 6.62
C PRO A 72 16.98 3.72 5.30
N ILE A 73 15.79 4.32 5.20
CA ILE A 73 14.95 4.32 4.00
C ILE A 73 15.59 5.17 2.89
N ALA A 74 16.12 6.34 3.22
CA ALA A 74 16.83 7.20 2.26
C ALA A 74 18.10 6.51 1.74
N VAL A 75 18.89 5.91 2.64
CA VAL A 75 20.13 5.18 2.31
C VAL A 75 19.84 3.97 1.41
N MET A 76 18.80 3.21 1.72
CA MET A 76 18.42 2.04 0.92
C MET A 76 17.88 2.48 -0.45
N THR A 77 17.06 3.52 -0.53
CA THR A 77 16.52 4.05 -1.80
C THR A 77 17.64 4.50 -2.74
N ALA A 78 18.66 5.19 -2.22
CA ALA A 78 19.84 5.58 -2.99
C ALA A 78 20.59 4.37 -3.55
N SER A 79 20.75 3.32 -2.73
CA SER A 79 21.39 2.07 -3.13
C SER A 79 20.62 1.36 -4.25
N TYR A 80 19.29 1.40 -4.20
CA TYR A 80 18.41 0.84 -5.23
C TYR A 80 18.47 1.57 -6.56
N LYS A 81 18.47 2.91 -6.55
CA LYS A 81 18.61 3.73 -7.77
C LYS A 81 19.91 3.44 -8.50
N ALA A 82 21.00 3.15 -7.76
CA ALA A 82 22.29 2.79 -8.34
C ALA A 82 22.30 1.39 -8.98
N ALA A 83 21.45 0.46 -8.53
CA ALA A 83 21.55 -0.97 -8.86
C ALA A 83 20.74 -1.44 -10.08
N ARG A 84 19.84 -0.61 -10.67
CA ARG A 84 19.00 -0.93 -11.86
C ARG A 84 18.42 -2.35 -11.87
N VAL A 85 17.70 -2.74 -10.82
CA VAL A 85 17.17 -4.10 -10.66
C VAL A 85 15.75 -4.20 -11.23
N HIS A 86 15.56 -4.98 -12.32
CA HIS A 86 14.25 -5.12 -12.99
C HIS A 86 13.78 -6.58 -13.16
N THR A 87 14.42 -7.59 -12.54
CA THR A 87 14.19 -9.00 -12.91
C THR A 87 13.86 -9.98 -11.77
N ARG A 88 13.74 -9.52 -10.52
CA ARG A 88 13.31 -10.36 -9.38
C ARG A 88 12.70 -9.52 -8.25
N SER A 89 11.82 -10.12 -7.45
CA SER A 89 11.39 -9.53 -6.17
C SER A 89 12.64 -9.31 -5.31
N THR A 90 12.78 -8.12 -4.75
CA THR A 90 13.95 -7.71 -3.96
C THR A 90 13.49 -7.30 -2.57
N ASN A 91 14.42 -6.95 -1.67
CA ASN A 91 14.07 -6.34 -0.38
C ASN A 91 13.40 -4.94 -0.50
N LEU A 92 13.05 -4.49 -1.72
CA LEU A 92 12.38 -3.22 -1.98
C LEU A 92 10.93 -3.26 -1.52
N THR A 93 10.25 -4.39 -1.73
CA THR A 93 8.89 -4.58 -1.23
C THR A 93 8.88 -4.47 0.29
N ASN A 94 9.84 -5.12 0.96
CA ASN A 94 10.02 -4.99 2.42
C ASN A 94 10.35 -3.54 2.84
N LEU A 95 11.24 -2.87 2.12
CA LEU A 95 11.61 -1.48 2.38
C LEU A 95 10.40 -0.55 2.29
N ILE A 96 9.62 -0.66 1.22
CA ILE A 96 8.43 0.16 1.01
C ILE A 96 7.40 -0.13 2.10
N THR A 97 7.18 -1.42 2.44
CA THR A 97 6.24 -1.75 3.51
C THR A 97 6.69 -1.25 4.87
N ASP A 98 7.99 -1.30 5.18
CA ASP A 98 8.55 -0.78 6.44
C ASP A 98 8.44 0.76 6.51
N ALA A 99 8.76 1.45 5.41
CA ALA A 99 8.63 2.90 5.32
C ALA A 99 7.19 3.38 5.50
N VAL A 100 6.25 2.73 4.81
CA VAL A 100 4.83 3.04 4.95
C VAL A 100 4.35 2.73 6.37
N ARG A 101 4.82 1.64 6.98
CA ARG A 101 4.47 1.27 8.35
C ARG A 101 4.97 2.30 9.36
N GLU A 102 6.22 2.74 9.23
CA GLU A 102 6.82 3.75 10.10
C GLU A 102 6.11 5.11 9.98
N PHE A 103 5.82 5.55 8.75
CA PHE A 103 5.16 6.82 8.51
C PHE A 103 3.68 6.84 8.94
N SER A 104 2.94 5.76 8.67
CA SER A 104 1.50 5.68 8.95
C SER A 104 1.19 5.22 10.38
N GLY A 105 2.13 4.55 11.06
CA GLY A 105 1.88 3.85 12.31
C GLY A 105 1.00 2.60 12.16
N ALA A 106 0.79 2.09 10.94
CA ALA A 106 -0.09 0.95 10.68
C ALA A 106 0.41 -0.35 11.33
N ASP A 107 -0.53 -1.20 11.76
CA ASP A 107 -0.20 -2.53 12.29
C ASP A 107 0.27 -3.50 11.20
N VAL A 108 -0.33 -3.39 10.00
CA VAL A 108 -0.06 -4.26 8.84
C VAL A 108 -0.04 -3.41 7.58
N VAL A 109 0.94 -3.64 6.71
CA VAL A 109 1.05 -3.00 5.39
C VAL A 109 1.08 -4.07 4.31
N MET A 110 0.34 -3.83 3.22
CA MET A 110 0.28 -4.72 2.06
C MET A 110 0.50 -3.92 0.78
N ILE A 111 1.20 -4.52 -0.19
CA ILE A 111 1.43 -3.94 -1.52
C ILE A 111 1.34 -5.05 -2.57
N ASN A 112 0.81 -4.73 -3.75
CA ASN A 112 0.76 -5.67 -4.87
C ASN A 112 2.13 -5.73 -5.57
N ASP A 113 2.74 -6.92 -5.64
CA ASP A 113 4.15 -7.14 -6.04
C ASP A 113 4.44 -7.01 -7.56
N PHE A 114 3.56 -6.37 -8.36
CA PHE A 114 3.76 -6.26 -9.83
C PHE A 114 3.95 -4.83 -10.35
N MET A 115 4.05 -3.82 -9.48
CA MET A 115 4.08 -2.42 -9.91
C MET A 115 5.48 -1.85 -10.24
N ALA A 116 6.56 -2.64 -10.13
CA ALA A 116 7.93 -2.15 -10.26
C ALA A 116 8.62 -2.41 -11.62
N ALA A 117 7.87 -2.74 -12.68
CA ALA A 117 8.42 -3.09 -14.00
C ALA A 117 8.27 -2.01 -15.09
N GLY A 118 7.73 -0.83 -14.77
CA GLY A 118 7.61 0.29 -15.72
C GLY A 118 8.73 1.32 -15.52
N ASP A 119 9.41 1.70 -16.61
CA ASP A 119 10.42 2.76 -16.61
C ASP A 119 9.90 4.02 -15.91
N MET A 120 10.61 4.47 -14.86
CA MET A 120 10.52 5.86 -14.40
C MET A 120 11.14 6.72 -15.51
N GLN A 121 10.29 7.28 -16.37
CA GLN A 121 10.65 8.41 -17.24
C GLN A 121 10.67 9.71 -16.43
#